data_AF-A0A7V1V4C4-F1
#
_entry.id   AF-A0A7V1V4C4-F1
#
_cell.length_a   1.000
_cell.length_b   1.000
_cell.length_c   1.000
_cell.angle_alpha   90.00
_cell.angle_beta   90.00
_cell.angle_gamma   90.00
#
_symmetry.space_group_name_H-M   'P 1'
#
loop_
_entity.id
_entity.type
_entity.pdbx_description
1 polymer ?
#
loop_
_entity_poly.entity_id
_entity_poly.type
_entity_poly.pdbx_seq_one_letter_code
_entity_poly.pdbx_strand_id
1 'polypeptide(L)' 'MKEGGFARRDRMYICLCRGITEAQFQDMVARQAGSCERVKREMGLDDTCCGRCEAQMEELIKQSLAPAY' A
#
# COMPACT_ATOMS: atom_id res chain seq x y z
N MET A 1 -8.74 -14.80 20.72
CA MET A 1 -8.07 -14.32 19.48
C MET A 1 -9.14 -13.54 18.72
N LYS A 2 -9.10 -12.24 18.49
CA LYS A 2 -7.96 -11.37 18.16
C LYS A 2 -8.23 -9.97 18.71
N GLU A 3 -7.30 -9.47 19.51
CA GLU A 3 -7.21 -8.05 19.82
C GLU A 3 -6.47 -7.39 18.64
N GLY A 4 -7.11 -6.42 17.98
CA GLY A 4 -6.55 -5.70 16.85
C GLY A 4 -6.67 -4.20 17.09
N GLY A 5 -5.85 -3.68 18.00
CA GLY A 5 -5.82 -2.28 18.38
C GLY A 5 -5.56 -1.37 17.18
N PHE A 6 -6.55 -0.51 16.88
CA PHE A 6 -6.41 0.64 15.99
C PHE A 6 -5.63 1.74 16.74
N ALA A 7 -4.33 1.51 16.94
CA ALA A 7 -3.44 2.46 17.58
C ALA A 7 -3.26 3.67 16.66
N ARG A 8 -3.91 4.77 17.05
CA ARG A 8 -3.87 6.06 16.38
C ARG A 8 -2.51 6.69 16.62
N ARG A 9 -1.66 6.74 15.59
CA ARG A 9 -0.67 7.79 15.36
C ARG A 9 -0.26 7.71 13.89
N ASP A 10 -0.69 8.74 13.16
CA ASP A 10 -0.20 9.20 11.86
C ASP A 10 0.47 8.13 10.98
N ARG A 11 -0.36 7.35 10.27
CA ARG A 11 0.11 6.61 9.12
C ARG A 11 -0.78 7.01 7.96
N MET A 12 -0.18 7.64 6.95
CA MET A 12 -0.82 7.87 5.66
C MET A 12 -1.42 6.54 5.19
N TYR A 13 -2.72 6.54 4.92
CA TYR A 13 -3.39 5.38 4.34
C TYR A 13 -3.27 5.47 2.82
N ILE A 14 -2.63 4.47 2.23
CA ILE A 14 -2.51 4.32 0.78
C ILE A 14 -3.82 3.81 0.19
N CYS A 15 -4.49 2.87 0.88
CA CYS A 15 -5.78 2.36 0.45
C CYS A 15 -6.76 2.31 1.63
N LEU A 16 -7.81 3.14 1.56
CA LEU A 16 -8.88 3.16 2.56
C LEU A 16 -9.81 1.95 2.45
N CYS A 17 -10.03 1.41 1.24
CA CYS A 17 -10.92 0.25 1.05
C CYS A 17 -10.39 -1.02 1.73
N ARG A 18 -9.06 -1.20 1.75
CA ARG A 18 -8.39 -2.36 2.34
C ARG A 18 -7.67 -2.03 3.66
N GLY A 19 -7.72 -0.77 4.11
CA GLY A 19 -7.04 -0.33 5.33
C GLY A 19 -5.52 -0.40 5.27
N ILE A 20 -4.94 -0.23 4.07
CA ILE A 20 -3.50 -0.36 3.86
C ILE A 20 -2.81 0.96 4.17
N THR A 21 -1.90 0.92 5.14
CA THR A 21 -1.05 2.05 5.53
C THR A 21 0.21 2.11 4.68
N GLU A 22 0.82 3.28 4.57
CA GLU A 22 2.10 3.49 3.87
C GLU A 22 3.20 2.53 4.33
N ALA A 23 3.36 2.31 5.63
CA ALA A 23 4.37 1.35 6.14
C ALA A 23 4.12 -0.10 5.67
N GLN A 24 2.85 -0.52 5.59
CA GLN A 24 2.49 -1.84 5.05
C GLN A 24 2.73 -1.88 3.54
N PHE A 25 2.44 -0.79 2.84
CA PHE A 25 2.70 -0.66 1.42
C PHE A 25 4.19 -0.74 1.10
N GLN A 26 5.03 0.00 1.82
CA GLN A 26 6.49 -0.03 1.66
C GLN A 26 7.06 -1.43 1.89
N ASP A 27 6.56 -2.17 2.90
CA ASP A 27 6.92 -3.58 3.11
C ASP A 27 6.58 -4.44 1.89
N MET A 28 5.35 -4.33 1.36
CA MET A 28 4.93 -5.05 0.15
C MET A 28 5.79 -4.68 -1.06
N VAL A 29 6.09 -3.39 -1.24
CA VAL A 29 6.93 -2.89 -2.34
C VAL A 29 8.34 -3.45 -2.26
N ALA A 30 8.94 -3.46 -1.07
CA ALA A 30 10.27 -4.04 -0.84
C ALA A 30 10.27 -5.55 -1.13
N ARG A 31 9.23 -6.27 -0.71
CA ARG A 31 9.09 -7.72 -0.91
C ARG A 31 8.83 -8.10 -2.37
N GLN A 32 8.14 -7.26 -3.12
CA GLN A 32 7.81 -7.48 -4.53
C GLN A 32 8.81 -6.82 -5.50
N ALA A 33 9.95 -6.33 -5.00
CA ALA A 33 11.00 -5.66 -5.78
C ALA A 33 10.48 -4.51 -6.65
N GLY A 34 9.48 -3.76 -6.16
CA GLY A 34 8.91 -2.62 -6.89
C GLY A 34 7.97 -2.97 -8.05
N SER A 35 7.59 -4.24 -8.23
CA SER A 35 6.70 -4.63 -9.33
C SER A 35 5.25 -4.22 -9.07
N CYS A 36 4.75 -3.21 -9.81
CA CYS A 36 3.39 -2.68 -9.67
C CYS A 36 2.30 -3.76 -9.70
N GLU A 37 2.33 -4.68 -10.67
CA GLU A 37 1.34 -5.75 -10.79
C GLU A 37 1.33 -6.69 -9.59
N ARG A 38 2.52 -7.04 -9.08
CA ARG A 38 2.66 -7.95 -7.93
C ARG A 38 2.18 -7.27 -6.65
N VAL A 39 2.49 -5.98 -6.49
CA VAL A 39 2.02 -5.17 -5.35
C VAL A 39 0.49 -5.00 -5.39
N LYS A 40 -0.11 -4.68 -6.54
CA LYS A 40 -1.59 -4.60 -6.69
C LYS A 40 -2.27 -5.91 -6.31
N ARG A 41 -1.71 -7.04 -6.76
CA ARG A 41 -2.20 -8.38 -6.43
C ARG A 41 -2.07 -8.68 -4.94
N GLU A 42 -0.96 -8.32 -4.32
CA GLU A 42 -0.74 -8.51 -2.87
C GLU A 42 -1.67 -7.63 -2.02
N MET A 43 -1.95 -6.41 -2.48
CA MET A 43 -2.92 -5.51 -1.85
C MET A 43 -4.38 -5.98 -2.01
N GLY A 44 -4.64 -6.97 -2.87
CA GLY A 44 -5.99 -7.42 -3.19
C GLY A 44 -6.81 -6.32 -3.85
N LEU A 45 -6.22 -5.56 -4.77
CA LEU A 45 -6.97 -4.61 -5.59
C LEU A 45 -7.67 -5.39 -6.71
N ASP A 46 -8.83 -5.97 -6.37
CA ASP A 46 -9.73 -6.59 -7.33
C ASP A 46 -10.60 -5.53 -8.03
N ASP A 47 -11.21 -5.85 -9.19
CA ASP A 47 -12.14 -4.99 -9.97
C ASP A 47 -13.31 -4.38 -9.15
N THR A 48 -13.57 -4.90 -7.95
CA THR A 48 -14.62 -4.41 -7.05
C THR A 48 -14.17 -3.28 -6.12
N CYS A 49 -12.89 -2.91 -6.14
CA CYS A 49 -12.35 -1.81 -5.34
C CYS A 49 -12.60 -0.45 -6.01
N CYS A 50 -12.47 0.65 -5.25
CA CYS A 50 -12.68 2.00 -5.78
C CYS A 50 -11.65 2.47 -6.83
N GLY A 51 -10.61 1.68 -7.11
CA GLY A 51 -9.57 1.95 -8.12
C GLY A 51 -8.63 3.14 -7.86
N ARG A 52 -8.92 3.98 -6.86
CA ARG A 52 -8.19 5.25 -6.64
C ARG A 52 -6.71 5.07 -6.30
N CYS A 53 -6.40 4.12 -5.42
CA CYS A 53 -5.01 3.80 -5.09
C CYS A 53 -4.28 3.14 -6.26
N GLU A 54 -5.01 2.50 -7.18
CA GLU A 54 -4.40 1.83 -8.33
C GLU A 54 -3.85 2.84 -9.34
N ALA A 55 -4.60 3.91 -9.61
CA ALA A 55 -4.17 4.98 -10.51
C ALA A 55 -2.91 5.70 -10.03
N GLN A 56 -2.70 5.79 -8.71
CA GLN A 56 -1.53 6.41 -8.10
C GLN A 56 -0.43 5.41 -7.72
N MET A 57 -0.66 4.12 -7.96
CA MET A 57 0.21 3.03 -7.47
C MET A 57 1.64 3.17 -7.95
N GLU A 58 1.83 3.45 -9.24
CA GLU A 58 3.15 3.55 -9.85
C GLU A 58 3.97 4.68 -9.21
N GLU A 59 3.37 5.84 -9.01
CA GLU A 59 4.03 6.99 -8.37
C GLU A 59 4.35 6.72 -6.90
N LEU A 60 3.46 6.02 -6.19
CA LEU A 60 3.68 5.64 -4.79
C LEU A 60 4.83 4.63 -4.66
N ILE A 61 4.94 3.69 -5.59
CA ILE A 61 6.07 2.74 -5.65
C ILE A 61 7.37 3.48 -5.93
N LYS A 62 7.37 4.38 -6.93
CA LYS A 62 8.55 5.21 -7.23
C LYS A 62 8.98 6.04 -6.02
N GLN A 63 8.05 6.68 -5.31
CA GLN A 63 8.34 7.42 -4.09
C GLN A 63 8.88 6.53 -2.97
N SER A 64 8.39 5.29 -2.87
CA SER A 64 8.87 4.32 -1.87
C SER A 64 10.27 3.79 -2.17
N LEU A 65 10.66 3.74 -3.45
CA LEU A 65 11.98 3.30 -3.91
C LEU A 65 12.98 4.46 -4.05
N ALA A 66 12.49 5.70 -4.15
CA ALA A 66 13.34 6.86 -4.24
C ALA A 66 14.10 7.06 -2.91
N PRO A 67 15.43 7.23 -2.94
CA PRO A 67 16.17 7.61 -1.75
C PRO A 67 15.71 9.00 -1.32
N ALA A 68 15.29 9.13 -0.06
CA ALA A 68 15.03 10.43 0.56
C ALA A 68 16.36 11.19 0.61
N TYR A 69 16.53 12.16 -0.30
CA TYR A 69 17.69 13.05 -0.33
C TYR A 69 17.53 14.19 0.67
#